data_AF-A0AAU6BQZ8-F1
#
_entry.id   AF-A0AAU6BQZ8-F1
#
_cell.length_a   1.000
_cell.length_b   1.000
_cell.length_c   1.000
_cell.angle_alpha   90.00
_cell.angle_beta   90.00
_cell.angle_gamma   90.00
#
_symmetry.space_group_name_H-M   'P 1'
#
loop_
_entity.id
_entity.type
_entity.pdbx_description
1 polymer ?
#
loop_
_entity_poly.entity_id
_entity_poly.type
_entity_poly.pdbx_seq_one_letter_code
_entity_poly.pdbx_strand_id
1 'polypeptide(L)'
;MDTTETIETIQTIECYRFVEDDLTSANGDVSWRIGEWQRTSGPIRCCSNGLHAAPTPRDSLRHVYGRRWFLAEARGGISRQTHKFAASEMRLVEEIPAAVLRRFAVRCAQDALDRLERRHPLDARVRQCLRATEDFLDGGLGEGDLIEGRRAAGGAIAAGAPAGADTGRAVAATIAASYAADGDAGSWTAAAAAAAYAAHAAADAVEAAEALIAVYAAVHNVAAGIEAAHTADRAATAAHTAAAAGAAAHAAAVAAARGTYAADTAADPYYAAFSEFSAHPTDTHYLAQNATLVELIGEARAARV
;
A
#
# COMPACT_ATOMS: atom_id res chain seq x y z
N MET A 1 17.24 -41.86 36.19
CA MET A 1 17.57 -40.50 35.68
C MET A 1 16.53 -40.21 34.65
N ASP A 2 15.53 -39.44 35.04
CA ASP A 2 14.38 -39.08 34.22
C ASP A 2 14.73 -37.76 33.53
N THR A 3 15.11 -37.84 32.25
CA THR A 3 15.39 -36.66 31.43
C THR A 3 14.06 -36.08 31.00
N THR A 4 13.52 -35.18 31.81
CA THR A 4 12.39 -34.35 31.42
C THR A 4 12.87 -33.42 30.31
N GLU A 5 12.67 -33.86 29.07
CA GLU A 5 12.92 -33.10 27.86
C GLU A 5 11.94 -31.92 27.85
N THR A 6 12.42 -30.74 28.22
CA THR A 6 11.64 -29.51 28.12
C THR A 6 11.34 -29.29 26.65
N ILE A 7 10.12 -29.62 26.21
CA ILE A 7 9.64 -29.26 24.88
C ILE A 7 9.51 -27.74 24.87
N GLU A 8 10.59 -27.04 24.49
CA GLU A 8 10.50 -25.63 24.11
C GLU A 8 9.48 -25.55 22.98
N THR A 9 8.33 -24.97 23.28
CA THR A 9 7.31 -24.73 22.26
C THR A 9 7.90 -23.69 21.33
N ILE A 10 8.35 -24.11 20.15
CA ILE A 10 8.92 -23.20 19.15
C ILE A 10 7.82 -22.21 18.78
N GLN A 11 7.94 -20.97 19.26
CA GLN A 11 6.98 -19.92 18.95
C GLN A 11 7.02 -19.65 17.45
N THR A 12 5.86 -19.83 16.82
CA THR A 12 5.64 -19.50 15.42
C THR A 12 5.02 -18.11 15.34
N ILE A 13 5.52 -17.28 14.44
CA ILE A 13 4.96 -15.97 14.14
C ILE A 13 4.24 -16.01 12.80
N GLU A 14 3.01 -15.50 12.78
CA GLU A 14 2.29 -15.23 11.53
C GLU A 14 2.97 -14.05 10.81
N CYS A 15 3.07 -14.15 9.49
CA CYS A 15 3.67 -13.14 8.65
C CYS A 15 3.11 -13.17 7.23
N TYR A 16 3.53 -12.21 6.42
CA TYR A 16 3.03 -12.00 5.08
C TYR A 16 4.18 -12.00 4.08
N ARG A 17 4.02 -12.75 2.99
CA ARG A 17 5.06 -12.91 1.98
C ARG A 17 4.48 -12.98 0.57
N PHE A 18 5.18 -12.38 -0.37
CA PHE A 18 4.95 -12.60 -1.80
C PHE A 18 5.96 -13.61 -2.37
N VAL A 19 5.52 -14.33 -3.40
CA VAL A 19 6.32 -15.24 -4.22
C VAL A 19 5.94 -15.08 -5.70
N GLU A 20 6.76 -15.58 -6.61
CA GLU A 20 6.45 -15.62 -8.04
C GLU A 20 5.36 -16.64 -8.37
N ASP A 21 4.86 -16.61 -9.60
CA ASP A 21 3.76 -17.48 -10.05
C ASP A 21 4.10 -18.97 -9.90
N ASP A 22 5.36 -19.33 -10.10
CA ASP A 22 5.93 -20.67 -9.96
C ASP A 22 6.29 -21.05 -8.51
N LEU A 23 5.86 -20.25 -7.53
CA LEU A 23 6.18 -20.39 -6.11
C LEU A 23 7.67 -20.26 -5.80
N THR A 24 8.47 -19.59 -6.63
CA THR A 24 9.84 -19.21 -6.26
C THR A 24 9.88 -17.86 -5.56
N SER A 25 10.98 -17.60 -4.86
CA SER A 25 11.23 -16.29 -4.28
C SER A 25 11.64 -15.31 -5.38
N ALA A 26 11.08 -14.11 -5.39
CA ALA A 26 11.51 -13.06 -6.31
C ALA A 26 13.02 -12.75 -6.18
N ASN A 27 13.55 -12.89 -4.95
CA ASN A 27 14.96 -12.79 -4.64
C ASN A 27 15.42 -14.00 -3.83
N GLY A 28 16.58 -14.55 -4.20
CA GLY A 28 17.14 -15.77 -3.62
C GLY A 28 16.63 -17.04 -4.30
N ASP A 29 17.35 -18.14 -4.09
CA ASP A 29 17.10 -19.43 -4.76
C ASP A 29 16.27 -20.36 -3.87
N VAL A 30 15.04 -19.95 -3.55
CA VAL A 30 14.12 -20.75 -2.71
C VAL A 30 12.81 -20.98 -3.46
N SER A 31 12.54 -22.25 -3.77
CA SER A 31 11.24 -22.73 -4.25
C SER A 31 10.37 -23.18 -3.08
N TRP A 32 9.15 -22.67 -3.02
CA TRP A 32 8.22 -22.92 -1.92
C TRP A 32 7.24 -24.04 -2.26
N ARG A 33 6.81 -24.73 -1.21
CA ARG A 33 5.64 -25.62 -1.23
C ARG A 33 4.72 -25.23 -0.09
N ILE A 34 3.43 -25.10 -0.38
CA ILE A 34 2.44 -24.69 0.61
C ILE A 34 2.38 -25.76 1.71
N GLY A 35 2.47 -25.32 2.97
CA GLY A 35 2.49 -26.16 4.15
C GLY A 35 3.88 -26.67 4.58
N GLU A 36 4.89 -26.61 3.71
CA GLU A 36 6.24 -27.13 3.99
C GLU A 36 7.17 -26.07 4.60
N TRP A 37 7.89 -26.44 5.66
CA TRP A 37 8.91 -25.60 6.28
C TRP A 37 10.18 -25.56 5.43
N GLN A 38 10.46 -24.41 4.85
CA GLN A 38 11.74 -24.08 4.24
C GLN A 38 12.74 -23.66 5.33
N ARG A 39 14.02 -23.96 5.10
CA ARG A 39 15.11 -23.66 6.03
C ARG A 39 16.27 -23.00 5.33
N THR A 40 16.87 -22.00 5.98
CA THR A 40 18.19 -21.50 5.63
C THR A 40 19.20 -21.83 6.74
N SER A 41 20.48 -21.86 6.38
CA SER A 41 21.58 -22.09 7.30
C SER A 41 22.44 -20.83 7.48
N GLY A 42 23.23 -20.82 8.55
CA GLY A 42 24.11 -19.71 8.89
C GLY A 42 23.42 -18.56 9.63
N PRO A 43 24.16 -17.46 9.91
CA PRO A 43 23.65 -16.34 10.69
C PRO A 43 22.50 -15.64 9.96
N ILE A 44 21.36 -15.52 10.64
CA ILE A 44 20.20 -14.80 10.11
C ILE A 44 20.42 -13.29 10.27
N ARG A 45 20.38 -12.57 9.15
CA ARG A 45 20.54 -11.12 9.08
C ARG A 45 19.57 -10.55 8.06
N CYS A 46 18.68 -9.67 8.50
CA CYS A 46 17.76 -8.98 7.60
C CYS A 46 18.54 -8.31 6.44
N CYS A 47 17.98 -8.36 5.23
CA CYS A 47 18.61 -8.03 3.94
C CYS A 47 19.79 -8.90 3.47
N SER A 48 20.44 -9.71 4.31
CA SER A 48 21.64 -10.48 3.91
C SER A 48 21.42 -11.98 3.84
N ASN A 49 20.82 -12.59 4.87
CA ASN A 49 20.58 -14.03 4.92
C ASN A 49 19.34 -14.35 5.76
N GLY A 50 18.48 -15.22 5.24
CA GLY A 50 17.22 -15.60 5.87
C GLY A 50 16.05 -15.58 4.90
N LEU A 51 14.94 -16.15 5.34
CA LEU A 51 13.67 -16.14 4.63
C LEU A 51 12.93 -14.85 5.03
N HIS A 52 12.81 -13.89 4.12
CA HIS A 52 12.22 -12.59 4.42
C HIS A 52 10.69 -12.60 4.43
N ALA A 53 10.09 -11.89 5.37
CA ALA A 53 8.66 -11.62 5.37
C ALA A 53 8.37 -10.29 6.06
N ALA A 54 7.12 -9.88 5.97
CA ALA A 54 6.62 -8.70 6.65
C ALA A 54 5.74 -9.11 7.84
N PRO A 55 5.79 -8.36 8.96
CA PRO A 55 4.98 -8.66 10.14
C PRO A 55 3.50 -8.29 9.96
N THR A 56 3.20 -7.35 9.07
CA THR A 56 1.82 -6.91 8.79
C THR A 56 1.50 -7.03 7.29
N PRO A 57 0.22 -7.14 6.91
CA PRO A 57 -0.13 -7.18 5.50
C PRO A 57 0.26 -5.89 4.78
N ARG A 58 0.10 -4.72 5.43
CA ARG A 58 0.47 -3.43 4.83
C ARG A 58 1.97 -3.30 4.55
N ASP A 59 2.80 -3.82 5.45
CA ASP A 59 4.25 -3.86 5.27
C ASP A 59 4.66 -4.77 4.11
N SER A 60 3.93 -5.88 3.90
CA SER A 60 4.25 -6.82 2.83
C SER A 60 4.13 -6.22 1.43
N LEU A 61 3.19 -5.28 1.24
CA LEU A 61 3.01 -4.56 -0.03
C LEU A 61 4.22 -3.70 -0.40
N ARG A 62 5.08 -3.35 0.56
CA ARG A 62 6.26 -2.50 0.36
C ARG A 62 7.56 -3.30 0.28
N HIS A 63 7.67 -4.38 1.03
CA HIS A 63 8.98 -4.97 1.37
C HIS A 63 9.21 -6.38 0.87
N VAL A 64 8.17 -7.04 0.36
CA VAL A 64 8.27 -8.42 -0.10
C VAL A 64 7.64 -8.50 -1.48
N TYR A 65 8.46 -8.83 -2.48
CA TYR A 65 8.07 -8.81 -3.89
C TYR A 65 7.60 -10.17 -4.38
N GLY A 66 6.70 -10.14 -5.36
CA GLY A 66 6.16 -11.30 -6.05
C GLY A 66 4.75 -11.03 -6.60
N ARG A 67 4.17 -12.05 -7.22
CA ARG A 67 2.88 -11.99 -7.92
C ARG A 67 1.76 -12.64 -7.11
N ARG A 68 2.11 -13.59 -6.24
CA ARG A 68 1.18 -14.33 -5.39
C ARG A 68 1.44 -13.99 -3.93
N TRP A 69 0.38 -13.68 -3.20
CA TRP A 69 0.46 -13.21 -1.82
C TRP A 69 0.03 -14.30 -0.84
N PHE A 70 0.79 -14.50 0.22
CA PHE A 70 0.57 -15.58 1.17
C PHE A 70 0.58 -15.08 2.61
N LEU A 71 -0.34 -15.64 3.38
CA LEU A 71 -0.17 -15.82 4.81
C LEU A 71 0.91 -16.90 5.02
N ALA A 72 1.87 -16.61 5.88
CA ALA A 72 3.00 -17.46 6.15
C ALA A 72 3.23 -17.56 7.66
N GLU A 73 4.03 -18.54 8.03
CA GLU A 73 4.47 -18.75 9.39
C GLU A 73 5.99 -18.80 9.40
N ALA A 74 6.63 -18.12 10.35
CA ALA A 74 8.07 -18.12 10.53
C ALA A 74 8.47 -18.51 11.94
N ARG A 75 9.64 -19.13 12.08
CA ARG A 75 10.20 -19.54 13.37
C ARG A 75 11.73 -19.66 13.34
N GLY A 76 12.31 -20.03 14.48
CA GLY A 76 13.74 -20.20 14.65
C GLY A 76 14.48 -18.87 14.84
N GLY A 77 15.68 -18.75 14.28
CA GLY A 77 16.47 -17.52 14.35
C GLY A 77 15.81 -16.39 13.57
N ILE A 78 15.52 -15.26 14.22
CA ILE A 78 14.84 -14.11 13.61
C ILE A 78 15.69 -12.85 13.73
N SER A 79 15.88 -12.15 12.62
CA SER A 79 16.49 -10.82 12.56
C SER A 79 15.45 -9.82 12.08
N ARG A 80 15.09 -8.85 12.93
CA ARG A 80 14.01 -7.87 12.65
C ARG A 80 14.58 -6.51 12.22
N GLN A 81 13.83 -5.87 11.33
CA GLN A 81 13.83 -4.43 11.08
C GLN A 81 12.41 -3.90 11.31
N THR A 82 12.19 -2.60 11.18
CA THR A 82 10.92 -1.93 11.52
C THR A 82 9.71 -2.55 10.81
N HIS A 83 9.84 -2.86 9.52
CA HIS A 83 8.73 -3.23 8.63
C HIS A 83 8.96 -4.57 7.91
N LYS A 84 10.04 -5.26 8.22
CA LYS A 84 10.38 -6.57 7.64
C LYS A 84 11.30 -7.32 8.57
N PHE A 85 11.36 -8.63 8.41
CA PHE A 85 12.29 -9.47 9.13
C PHE A 85 12.79 -10.60 8.23
N ALA A 86 13.83 -11.29 8.69
CA ALA A 86 14.32 -12.53 8.11
C ALA A 86 14.29 -13.63 9.18
N ALA A 87 13.88 -14.84 8.79
CA ALA A 87 13.82 -16.01 9.67
C ALA A 87 14.64 -17.18 9.13
N SER A 88 15.08 -18.08 10.02
CA SER A 88 15.77 -19.32 9.62
C SER A 88 14.82 -20.36 9.05
N GLU A 89 13.56 -20.39 9.53
CA GLU A 89 12.53 -21.30 9.02
C GLU A 89 11.24 -20.54 8.70
N MET A 90 10.60 -20.87 7.59
CA MET A 90 9.33 -20.29 7.18
C MET A 90 8.53 -21.27 6.31
N ARG A 91 7.20 -21.20 6.37
CA ARG A 91 6.31 -21.90 5.43
C ARG A 91 5.21 -20.98 4.93
N LEU A 92 4.77 -21.21 3.69
CA LEU A 92 3.52 -20.61 3.19
C LEU A 92 2.35 -21.41 3.75
N VAL A 93 1.35 -20.74 4.32
CA VAL A 93 0.18 -21.37 4.93
C VAL A 93 -1.01 -21.33 3.98
N GLU A 94 -1.36 -20.13 3.51
CA GLU A 94 -2.56 -19.91 2.72
C GLU A 94 -2.33 -18.77 1.72
N GLU A 95 -2.78 -18.95 0.48
CA GLU A 95 -2.76 -17.88 -0.52
C GLU A 95 -3.87 -16.88 -0.24
N ILE A 96 -3.50 -15.61 -0.08
CA ILE A 96 -4.40 -14.48 0.02
C ILE A 96 -4.86 -14.12 -1.39
N PRO A 97 -6.18 -14.17 -1.69
CA PRO A 97 -6.66 -13.95 -3.03
C PRO A 97 -6.44 -12.50 -3.48
N ALA A 98 -6.08 -12.33 -4.76
CA ALA A 98 -5.85 -11.03 -5.38
C ALA A 98 -7.01 -10.04 -5.21
N ALA A 99 -8.25 -10.53 -5.12
CA ALA A 99 -9.44 -9.71 -4.88
C ALA A 99 -9.31 -8.83 -3.62
N VAL A 100 -8.56 -9.28 -2.59
CA VAL A 100 -8.24 -8.48 -1.39
C VAL A 100 -7.50 -7.21 -1.78
N LEU A 101 -6.46 -7.30 -2.61
CA LEU A 101 -5.69 -6.13 -3.06
C LEU A 101 -6.52 -5.18 -3.90
N ARG A 102 -7.38 -5.71 -4.78
CA ARG A 102 -8.26 -4.90 -5.63
C ARG A 102 -9.27 -4.11 -4.79
N ARG A 103 -9.94 -4.78 -3.84
CA ARG A 103 -10.88 -4.14 -2.91
C ARG A 103 -10.19 -3.17 -1.96
N PHE A 104 -8.97 -3.48 -1.51
CA PHE A 104 -8.18 -2.56 -0.70
C PHE A 104 -7.86 -1.26 -1.43
N ALA A 105 -7.47 -1.33 -2.72
CA ALA A 105 -7.22 -0.15 -3.54
C ALA A 105 -8.46 0.74 -3.65
N VAL A 106 -9.64 0.14 -3.87
CA VAL A 106 -10.94 0.83 -3.88
C VAL A 106 -11.23 1.49 -2.53
N ARG A 107 -11.07 0.77 -1.40
CA ARG A 107 -11.29 1.34 -0.06
C ARG A 107 -10.35 2.53 0.22
N CYS A 108 -9.10 2.48 -0.24
CA CYS A 108 -8.17 3.60 -0.12
C CYS A 108 -8.64 4.83 -0.93
N ALA A 109 -9.02 4.63 -2.20
CA ALA A 109 -9.55 5.69 -3.03
C ALA A 109 -10.84 6.29 -2.44
N GLN A 110 -11.75 5.44 -1.97
CA GLN A 110 -13.00 5.81 -1.33
C GLN A 110 -12.76 6.74 -0.12
N ASP A 111 -11.90 6.30 0.80
CA ASP A 111 -11.53 7.07 1.99
C ASP A 111 -10.94 8.45 1.62
N ALA A 112 -10.06 8.52 0.60
CA ALA A 112 -9.52 9.78 0.11
C ALA A 112 -10.59 10.74 -0.43
N LEU A 113 -11.53 10.23 -1.24
CA LEU A 113 -12.62 11.03 -1.79
C LEU A 113 -13.56 11.52 -0.70
N ASP A 114 -13.92 10.66 0.26
CA ASP A 114 -14.81 11.04 1.37
C ASP A 114 -14.19 12.12 2.26
N ARG A 115 -12.87 12.13 2.46
CA ARG A 115 -12.19 13.23 3.17
C ARG A 115 -12.29 14.54 2.41
N LEU A 116 -12.06 14.49 1.10
CA LEU A 116 -12.06 15.66 0.25
C LEU A 116 -13.46 16.27 0.12
N GLU A 117 -14.48 15.45 -0.11
CA GLU A 117 -15.87 15.88 -0.30
C GLU A 117 -16.47 16.55 0.95
N ARG A 118 -15.93 16.28 2.14
CA ARG A 118 -16.30 17.02 3.36
C ARG A 118 -15.87 18.49 3.33
N ARG A 119 -14.84 18.83 2.55
CA ARG A 119 -14.28 20.19 2.46
C ARG A 119 -14.85 20.96 1.28
N HIS A 120 -14.97 20.32 0.12
CA HIS A 120 -15.50 20.93 -1.09
C HIS A 120 -16.04 19.88 -2.06
N PRO A 121 -17.05 20.25 -2.88
CA PRO A 121 -17.56 19.35 -3.91
C PRO A 121 -16.48 18.95 -4.91
N LEU A 122 -16.43 17.65 -5.22
CA LEU A 122 -15.53 17.08 -6.22
C LEU A 122 -16.22 17.00 -7.59
N ASP A 123 -15.43 17.01 -8.66
CA ASP A 123 -15.92 16.69 -10.00
C ASP A 123 -16.55 15.29 -10.02
N ALA A 124 -17.81 15.20 -10.46
CA ALA A 124 -18.59 13.97 -10.44
C ALA A 124 -17.93 12.82 -11.22
N ARG A 125 -17.09 13.12 -12.23
CA ARG A 125 -16.37 12.12 -13.02
C ARG A 125 -15.44 11.26 -12.17
N VAL A 126 -14.87 11.82 -11.10
CA VAL A 126 -13.99 11.07 -10.20
C VAL A 126 -14.78 10.03 -9.42
N ARG A 127 -15.91 10.43 -8.83
CA ARG A 127 -16.81 9.53 -8.12
C ARG A 127 -17.39 8.45 -9.04
N GLN A 128 -17.72 8.82 -10.27
CA GLN A 128 -18.20 7.89 -11.30
C GLN A 128 -17.13 6.84 -11.65
N CYS A 129 -15.86 7.23 -11.77
CA CYS A 129 -14.76 6.28 -11.99
C CYS A 129 -14.63 5.27 -10.84
N LEU A 130 -14.75 5.71 -9.59
CA LEU A 130 -14.68 4.80 -8.44
C LEU A 130 -15.85 3.80 -8.44
N ARG A 131 -17.08 4.27 -8.69
CA ARG A 131 -18.26 3.40 -8.80
C ARG A 131 -18.12 2.38 -9.94
N ALA A 132 -17.65 2.82 -11.11
CA ALA A 132 -17.39 1.92 -12.23
C ALA A 132 -16.33 0.85 -11.87
N THR A 133 -15.36 1.21 -11.02
CA THR A 133 -14.35 0.26 -10.50
C THR A 133 -14.99 -0.78 -9.57
N GLU A 134 -15.87 -0.35 -8.67
CA GLU A 134 -16.64 -1.25 -7.81
C GLU A 134 -17.53 -2.19 -8.63
N ASP A 135 -18.35 -1.64 -9.52
CA ASP A 135 -19.27 -2.41 -10.37
C ASP A 135 -18.52 -3.41 -11.27
N PHE A 136 -17.34 -3.04 -11.80
CA PHE A 136 -16.48 -3.97 -12.54
C PHE A 136 -15.99 -5.12 -11.65
N LEU A 137 -15.54 -4.85 -10.42
CA LEU A 137 -15.12 -5.89 -9.47
C LEU A 137 -16.27 -6.79 -9.02
N ASP A 138 -17.50 -6.28 -9.05
CA ASP A 138 -18.73 -7.03 -8.79
C ASP A 138 -19.28 -7.74 -10.05
N GLY A 139 -18.64 -7.57 -11.21
CA GLY A 139 -19.03 -8.19 -12.47
C GLY A 139 -20.23 -7.53 -13.17
N GLY A 140 -20.63 -6.35 -12.72
CA GLY A 140 -21.74 -5.56 -13.28
C GLY A 140 -21.36 -4.70 -14.50
N LEU A 141 -20.07 -4.44 -14.72
CA LEU A 141 -19.56 -3.67 -15.86
C LEU A 141 -18.43 -4.40 -16.59
N GLY A 142 -18.23 -4.05 -17.86
CA GLY A 142 -17.12 -4.55 -18.67
C GLY A 142 -15.86 -3.71 -18.56
N GLU A 143 -14.75 -4.22 -19.07
CA GLU A 143 -13.45 -3.53 -19.11
C GLU A 143 -13.52 -2.18 -19.84
N GLY A 144 -14.34 -2.10 -20.90
CA GLY A 144 -14.56 -0.86 -21.66
C GLY A 144 -15.12 0.28 -20.79
N ASP A 145 -16.10 -0.01 -19.95
CA ASP A 145 -16.74 0.97 -19.06
C ASP A 145 -15.74 1.47 -17.98
N LEU A 146 -14.92 0.56 -17.45
CA LEU A 146 -13.86 0.89 -16.51
C LEU A 146 -12.83 1.84 -17.12
N ILE A 147 -12.37 1.54 -18.34
CA ILE A 147 -11.41 2.37 -19.08
C ILE A 147 -11.99 3.76 -19.38
N GLU A 148 -13.27 3.82 -19.76
CA GLU A 148 -13.97 5.09 -20.01
C GLU A 148 -14.04 5.94 -18.74
N GLY A 149 -14.48 5.36 -17.62
CA GLY A 149 -14.53 6.04 -16.32
C GLY A 149 -13.15 6.58 -15.90
N ARG A 150 -12.10 5.78 -16.06
CA ARG A 150 -10.71 6.16 -15.76
C ARG A 150 -10.26 7.37 -16.60
N ARG A 151 -10.56 7.37 -17.90
CA ARG A 151 -10.23 8.49 -18.80
C ARG A 151 -11.00 9.75 -18.43
N ALA A 152 -12.27 9.62 -18.07
CA ALA A 152 -13.10 10.74 -17.64
C ALA A 152 -12.57 11.40 -16.36
N ALA A 153 -12.14 10.61 -15.36
CA ALA A 153 -11.51 11.10 -14.14
C ALA A 153 -10.19 11.82 -14.43
N GLY A 154 -9.33 11.29 -15.31
CA GLY A 154 -8.11 11.97 -15.75
C GLY A 154 -8.40 13.30 -16.47
N GLY A 155 -9.47 13.35 -17.26
CA GLY A 155 -9.94 14.58 -17.92
C GLY A 155 -10.42 15.67 -16.94
N ALA A 156 -10.79 15.32 -15.71
CA ALA A 156 -11.14 16.31 -14.68
C ALA A 156 -9.94 17.15 -14.24
N ILE A 157 -8.74 16.54 -14.18
CA ILE A 157 -7.50 17.24 -13.87
C ILE A 157 -7.12 18.20 -15.01
N ALA A 158 -7.22 17.75 -16.26
CA ALA A 158 -6.83 18.53 -17.43
C ALA A 158 -7.74 19.75 -17.70
N ALA A 159 -9.00 19.71 -17.24
CA ALA A 159 -9.97 20.77 -17.44
C ALA A 159 -9.82 21.97 -16.48
N GLY A 160 -8.84 21.95 -15.58
CA GLY A 160 -8.56 23.07 -14.67
C GLY A 160 -9.63 23.29 -13.59
N ALA A 161 -10.47 22.28 -13.30
CA ALA A 161 -11.31 22.29 -12.10
C ALA A 161 -10.40 22.43 -10.86
N PRO A 162 -10.79 23.23 -9.85
CA PRO A 162 -9.87 23.81 -8.86
C PRO A 162 -9.14 22.72 -8.07
N ALA A 163 -7.95 22.34 -8.52
CA ALA A 163 -7.24 21.17 -8.01
C ALA A 163 -6.18 21.61 -7.02
N GLY A 164 -6.58 21.78 -5.76
CA GLY A 164 -5.65 21.69 -4.66
C GLY A 164 -4.86 20.38 -4.73
N ALA A 165 -3.68 20.35 -4.10
CA ALA A 165 -2.82 19.16 -4.11
C ALA A 165 -3.52 17.91 -3.57
N ASP A 166 -4.48 18.09 -2.65
CA ASP A 166 -5.40 17.08 -2.11
C ASP A 166 -6.33 16.49 -3.18
N THR A 167 -6.97 17.33 -4.00
CA THR A 167 -7.84 16.89 -5.11
C THR A 167 -7.08 16.03 -6.11
N GLY A 168 -5.88 16.46 -6.54
CA GLY A 168 -5.06 15.69 -7.47
C GLY A 168 -4.68 14.30 -6.94
N ARG A 169 -4.45 14.18 -5.63
CA ARG A 169 -4.10 12.92 -4.96
C ARG A 169 -5.28 11.97 -4.85
N ALA A 170 -6.47 12.47 -4.53
CA ALA A 170 -7.67 11.65 -4.48
C ALA A 170 -8.04 11.10 -5.87
N VAL A 171 -7.84 11.90 -6.93
CA VAL A 171 -7.99 11.42 -8.32
C VAL A 171 -6.94 10.36 -8.66
N ALA A 172 -5.67 10.57 -8.27
CA ALA A 172 -4.62 9.58 -8.47
C ALA A 172 -4.92 8.25 -7.75
N ALA A 173 -5.43 8.30 -6.51
CA ALA A 173 -5.87 7.12 -5.78
C ALA A 173 -7.00 6.38 -6.51
N THR A 174 -7.96 7.13 -7.06
CA THR A 174 -9.08 6.58 -7.84
C THR A 174 -8.61 5.91 -9.13
N ILE A 175 -7.71 6.54 -9.87
CA ILE A 175 -7.12 5.97 -11.08
C ILE A 175 -6.31 4.70 -10.74
N ALA A 176 -5.53 4.73 -9.67
CA ALA A 176 -4.77 3.57 -9.21
C ALA A 176 -5.69 2.41 -8.79
N ALA A 177 -6.80 2.69 -8.09
CA ALA A 177 -7.82 1.68 -7.78
C ALA A 177 -8.43 1.07 -9.04
N SER A 178 -8.71 1.89 -10.05
CA SER A 178 -9.20 1.41 -11.35
C SER A 178 -8.18 0.48 -12.03
N TYR A 179 -6.89 0.82 -12.05
CA TYR A 179 -5.84 -0.07 -12.59
C TYR A 179 -5.66 -1.36 -11.77
N ALA A 180 -5.85 -1.29 -10.44
CA ALA A 180 -5.83 -2.48 -9.60
C ALA A 180 -6.98 -3.44 -9.95
N ALA A 181 -8.07 -2.95 -10.52
CA ALA A 181 -9.23 -3.78 -10.83
C ALA A 181 -9.03 -4.66 -12.08
N ASP A 182 -8.47 -4.10 -13.17
CA ASP A 182 -8.28 -4.77 -14.47
C ASP A 182 -6.84 -5.22 -14.76
N GLY A 183 -5.90 -4.97 -13.85
CA GLY A 183 -4.50 -5.34 -14.05
C GLY A 183 -4.20 -6.85 -14.01
N ASP A 184 -2.91 -7.21 -14.14
CA ASP A 184 -2.36 -8.53 -13.81
C ASP A 184 -1.82 -8.61 -12.36
N ALA A 185 -1.35 -9.79 -11.95
CA ALA A 185 -0.83 -10.06 -10.61
C ALA A 185 0.30 -9.13 -10.13
N GLY A 186 1.23 -8.74 -11.01
CA GLY A 186 2.30 -7.80 -10.66
C GLY A 186 1.76 -6.37 -10.53
N SER A 187 0.79 -6.01 -11.36
CA SER A 187 0.18 -4.69 -11.35
C SER A 187 -0.77 -4.46 -10.16
N TRP A 188 -1.48 -5.47 -9.65
CA TRP A 188 -2.41 -5.28 -8.52
C TRP A 188 -1.69 -4.82 -7.26
N THR A 189 -0.57 -5.45 -6.92
CA THR A 189 0.22 -5.09 -5.73
C THR A 189 0.75 -3.66 -5.85
N ALA A 190 1.32 -3.32 -7.00
CA ALA A 190 1.85 -1.98 -7.25
C ALA A 190 0.74 -0.91 -7.26
N ALA A 191 -0.40 -1.20 -7.90
CA ALA A 191 -1.54 -0.30 -7.97
C ALA A 191 -2.23 -0.13 -6.62
N ALA A 192 -2.37 -1.20 -5.82
CA ALA A 192 -2.90 -1.14 -4.47
C ALA A 192 -2.00 -0.33 -3.52
N ALA A 193 -0.68 -0.52 -3.60
CA ALA A 193 0.28 0.29 -2.86
C ALA A 193 0.21 1.77 -3.28
N ALA A 194 0.09 2.05 -4.58
CA ALA A 194 -0.05 3.41 -5.11
C ALA A 194 -1.37 4.08 -4.66
N ALA A 195 -2.49 3.36 -4.70
CA ALA A 195 -3.78 3.86 -4.23
C ALA A 195 -3.74 4.19 -2.73
N ALA A 196 -3.19 3.28 -1.91
CA ALA A 196 -3.01 3.49 -0.48
C ALA A 196 -2.14 4.72 -0.18
N TYR A 197 -1.02 4.88 -0.90
CA TYR A 197 -0.13 6.00 -0.68
C TYR A 197 -0.74 7.34 -1.12
N ALA A 198 -1.39 7.37 -2.30
CA ALA A 198 -2.09 8.56 -2.77
C ALA A 198 -3.23 8.97 -1.82
N ALA A 199 -3.96 8.00 -1.28
CA ALA A 199 -5.02 8.24 -0.31
C ALA A 199 -4.50 8.79 1.02
N HIS A 200 -3.41 8.21 1.53
CA HIS A 200 -2.73 8.69 2.74
C HIS A 200 -2.27 10.14 2.56
N ALA A 201 -1.56 10.41 1.46
CA ALA A 201 -1.08 11.75 1.19
C ALA A 201 -2.20 12.78 0.96
N ALA A 202 -3.36 12.36 0.44
CA ALA A 202 -4.54 13.21 0.36
C ALA A 202 -5.07 13.54 1.76
N ALA A 203 -5.09 12.57 2.67
CA ALA A 203 -5.49 12.77 4.06
C ALA A 203 -4.56 13.73 4.80
N ASP A 204 -3.24 13.56 4.71
CA ASP A 204 -2.27 14.48 5.31
C ASP A 204 -2.44 15.91 4.78
N ALA A 205 -2.65 16.07 3.47
CA ALA A 205 -2.87 17.36 2.85
C ALA A 205 -4.17 18.02 3.35
N VAL A 206 -5.22 17.23 3.53
CA VAL A 206 -6.49 17.67 4.12
C VAL A 206 -6.29 18.11 5.56
N GLU A 207 -5.66 17.29 6.40
CA GLU A 207 -5.41 17.61 7.81
C GLU A 207 -4.51 18.84 7.96
N ALA A 208 -3.46 18.96 7.15
CA ALA A 208 -2.60 20.13 7.13
C ALA A 208 -3.38 21.40 6.71
N ALA A 209 -4.27 21.30 5.73
CA ALA A 209 -5.11 22.41 5.31
C ALA A 209 -6.14 22.79 6.37
N GLU A 210 -6.75 21.82 7.06
CA GLU A 210 -7.66 22.06 8.19
C GLU A 210 -6.94 22.74 9.36
N ALA A 211 -5.76 22.25 9.72
CA ALA A 211 -4.92 22.86 10.75
C ALA A 211 -4.54 24.30 10.37
N LEU A 212 -4.17 24.56 9.11
CA LEU A 212 -3.83 25.90 8.65
C LEU A 212 -5.04 26.86 8.70
N ILE A 213 -6.23 26.39 8.31
CA ILE A 213 -7.49 27.17 8.43
C ILE A 213 -7.79 27.49 9.89
N ALA A 214 -7.70 26.50 10.78
CA ALA A 214 -7.95 26.67 12.21
C ALA A 214 -6.99 27.70 12.85
N VAL A 215 -5.72 27.66 12.46
CA VAL A 215 -4.72 28.63 12.89
C VAL A 215 -4.99 30.02 12.29
N TYR A 216 -5.33 30.12 11.00
CA TYR A 216 -5.62 31.40 10.34
C TYR A 216 -6.84 32.11 10.95
N ALA A 217 -7.84 31.34 11.39
CA ALA A 217 -9.00 31.86 12.14
C ALA A 217 -8.62 32.44 13.52
N ALA A 218 -7.44 32.12 14.06
CA ALA A 218 -6.97 32.53 15.37
C ALA A 218 -5.88 33.62 15.35
N VAL A 219 -5.50 34.17 14.18
CA VAL A 219 -4.36 35.10 14.06
C VAL A 219 -4.70 36.50 14.59
N HIS A 220 -4.53 36.65 15.91
CA HIS A 220 -4.17 37.91 16.59
C HIS A 220 -3.01 37.71 17.61
N ASN A 221 -2.28 36.58 17.56
CA ASN A 221 -1.24 36.21 18.54
C ASN A 221 0.03 35.65 17.88
N VAL A 222 1.22 36.10 18.32
CA VAL A 222 2.55 35.69 17.83
C VAL A 222 2.88 34.21 18.08
N ALA A 223 2.41 33.61 19.17
CA ALA A 223 2.58 32.17 19.43
C ALA A 223 1.81 31.31 18.41
N ALA A 224 0.60 31.75 18.04
CA ALA A 224 -0.16 31.14 16.95
C ALA A 224 0.54 31.31 15.59
N GLY A 225 1.32 32.38 15.40
CA GLY A 225 2.15 32.58 14.21
C GLY A 225 3.32 31.59 14.09
N ILE A 226 3.95 31.21 15.20
CA ILE A 226 5.02 30.19 15.20
C ILE A 226 4.43 28.79 14.93
N GLU A 227 3.27 28.49 15.53
CA GLU A 227 2.54 27.25 15.24
C GLU A 227 2.05 27.20 13.79
N ALA A 228 1.63 28.34 13.23
CA ALA A 228 1.29 28.49 11.81
C ALA A 228 2.48 28.17 10.91
N ALA A 229 3.68 28.66 11.26
CA ALA A 229 4.90 28.42 10.50
C ALA A 229 5.29 26.94 10.51
N HIS A 230 5.27 26.28 11.68
CA HIS A 230 5.51 24.83 11.76
C HIS A 230 4.46 24.01 11.02
N THR A 231 3.20 24.46 11.02
CA THR A 231 2.11 23.82 10.28
C THR A 231 2.28 23.99 8.77
N ALA A 232 2.70 25.17 8.31
CA ALA A 232 3.03 25.43 6.91
C ALA A 232 4.24 24.59 6.45
N ASP A 233 5.22 24.36 7.30
CA ASP A 233 6.39 23.53 7.01
C ASP A 233 6.02 22.04 6.88
N ARG A 234 5.15 21.55 7.76
CA ARG A 234 4.53 20.22 7.62
C ARG A 234 3.71 20.10 6.33
N ALA A 235 2.93 21.13 5.99
CA ALA A 235 2.15 21.17 4.75
C ALA A 235 3.03 21.17 3.50
N ALA A 236 4.15 21.90 3.51
CA ALA A 236 5.13 21.91 2.43
C ALA A 236 5.81 20.54 2.27
N THR A 237 6.15 19.89 3.37
CA THR A 237 6.69 18.52 3.36
C THR A 237 5.66 17.54 2.78
N ALA A 238 4.41 17.57 3.24
CA ALA A 238 3.32 16.76 2.69
C ALA A 238 3.07 17.05 1.19
N ALA A 239 3.23 18.29 0.74
CA ALA A 239 3.13 18.65 -0.67
C ALA A 239 4.23 18.00 -1.52
N HIS A 240 5.49 18.07 -1.06
CA HIS A 240 6.65 17.45 -1.70
C HIS A 240 6.56 15.92 -1.73
N THR A 241 6.26 15.31 -0.58
CA THR A 241 6.00 13.88 -0.41
C THR A 241 5.09 13.32 -1.49
N ALA A 242 4.09 14.10 -1.85
CA ALA A 242 3.04 13.58 -2.66
C ALA A 242 3.10 14.05 -4.13
N ALA A 243 3.94 15.02 -4.46
CA ALA A 243 4.46 15.14 -5.82
C ALA A 243 5.28 13.89 -6.20
N ALA A 244 6.09 13.37 -5.27
CA ALA A 244 6.79 12.10 -5.44
C ALA A 244 5.82 10.90 -5.54
N ALA A 245 4.70 10.93 -4.80
CA ALA A 245 3.61 9.93 -4.91
C ALA A 245 2.97 9.86 -6.29
N GLY A 246 2.64 11.02 -6.88
CA GLY A 246 2.03 11.07 -8.21
C GLY A 246 2.96 10.50 -9.29
N ALA A 247 4.26 10.80 -9.18
CA ALA A 247 5.27 10.24 -10.06
C ALA A 247 5.47 8.74 -9.86
N ALA A 248 5.46 8.25 -8.61
CA ALA A 248 5.53 6.82 -8.30
C ALA A 248 4.28 6.05 -8.76
N ALA A 249 3.08 6.62 -8.59
CA ALA A 249 1.83 6.04 -9.09
C ALA A 249 1.83 6.01 -10.64
N HIS A 250 2.36 7.04 -11.28
CA HIS A 250 2.55 7.05 -12.73
C HIS A 250 3.58 6.00 -13.17
N ALA A 251 4.73 5.91 -12.51
CA ALA A 251 5.75 4.91 -12.81
C ALA A 251 5.24 3.48 -12.58
N ALA A 252 4.47 3.25 -11.51
CA ALA A 252 3.81 1.98 -11.23
C ALA A 252 2.74 1.64 -12.28
N ALA A 253 1.92 2.62 -12.70
CA ALA A 253 0.96 2.44 -13.79
C ALA A 253 1.64 2.15 -15.14
N VAL A 254 2.79 2.77 -15.40
CA VAL A 254 3.61 2.52 -16.61
C VAL A 254 4.26 1.12 -16.54
N ALA A 255 4.77 0.71 -15.38
CA ALA A 255 5.35 -0.60 -15.17
C ALA A 255 4.29 -1.72 -15.29
N ALA A 256 3.12 -1.51 -14.67
CA ALA A 256 1.93 -2.35 -14.81
C ALA A 256 1.49 -2.48 -16.27
N ALA A 257 1.37 -1.37 -17.01
CA ALA A 257 1.02 -1.38 -18.43
C ALA A 257 2.04 -2.11 -19.32
N ARG A 258 3.26 -2.34 -18.82
CA ARG A 258 4.33 -3.03 -19.53
C ARG A 258 4.52 -4.49 -19.10
N GLY A 259 3.77 -4.96 -18.10
CA GLY A 259 3.95 -6.30 -17.52
C GLY A 259 5.34 -6.49 -16.89
N THR A 260 5.98 -5.39 -16.49
CA THR A 260 7.33 -5.39 -15.90
C THR A 260 7.26 -4.92 -14.47
N TYR A 261 8.08 -5.47 -13.57
CA TYR A 261 8.39 -4.81 -12.31
C TYR A 261 8.97 -3.41 -12.59
N ALA A 262 8.71 -2.44 -11.72
CA ALA A 262 9.44 -1.16 -11.79
C ALA A 262 10.94 -1.49 -11.76
N ALA A 263 11.65 -1.19 -12.86
CA ALA A 263 13.05 -1.56 -13.03
C ALA A 263 13.88 -0.96 -11.90
N ASP A 264 14.88 -1.72 -11.42
CA ASP A 264 15.88 -1.39 -10.40
C ASP A 264 15.81 0.08 -9.92
N THR A 265 14.92 0.28 -8.95
CA THR A 265 14.38 1.59 -8.62
C THR A 265 15.30 2.40 -7.71
N ALA A 266 16.51 1.91 -7.42
CA ALA A 266 17.53 2.64 -6.67
C ALA A 266 18.06 3.87 -7.43
N ALA A 267 17.97 3.88 -8.77
CA ALA A 267 18.35 5.00 -9.61
C ALA A 267 17.18 5.94 -9.96
N ASP A 268 15.93 5.57 -9.65
CA ASP A 268 14.76 6.41 -9.88
C ASP A 268 14.61 7.41 -8.71
N PRO A 269 14.79 8.73 -8.94
CA PRO A 269 14.69 9.73 -7.89
C PRO A 269 13.31 9.75 -7.20
N TYR A 270 12.25 9.28 -7.85
CA TYR A 270 10.92 9.18 -7.27
C TYR A 270 10.75 7.95 -6.38
N TYR A 271 11.40 6.81 -6.70
CA TYR A 271 11.42 5.67 -5.79
C TYR A 271 12.40 5.87 -4.63
N ALA A 272 13.52 6.56 -4.85
CA ALA A 272 14.41 6.98 -3.77
C ALA A 272 13.66 7.88 -2.76
N ALA A 273 12.90 8.87 -3.26
CA ALA A 273 12.01 9.69 -2.43
C ALA A 273 10.89 8.86 -1.76
N PHE A 274 10.31 7.87 -2.44
CA PHE A 274 9.36 6.91 -1.85
C PHE A 274 10.00 6.12 -0.71
N SER A 275 11.20 5.56 -0.90
CA SER A 275 11.92 4.74 0.07
C SER A 275 12.37 5.54 1.31
N GLU A 276 12.84 6.76 1.09
CA GLU A 276 13.30 7.70 2.12
C GLU A 276 12.13 8.26 2.95
N PHE A 277 10.99 8.57 2.32
CA PHE A 277 9.80 9.05 3.01
C PHE A 277 9.04 7.93 3.75
N SER A 278 8.96 6.72 3.20
CA SER A 278 8.33 5.58 3.86
C SER A 278 9.14 5.01 5.04
N ALA A 279 10.27 5.64 5.39
CA ALA A 279 10.92 5.51 6.70
C ALA A 279 10.23 6.33 7.81
N HIS A 280 9.19 7.12 7.48
CA HIS A 280 8.33 7.77 8.48
C HIS A 280 7.63 6.77 9.40
N PRO A 281 7.42 7.14 10.67
CA PRO A 281 6.81 6.25 11.66
C PRO A 281 5.41 5.84 11.23
N THR A 282 4.95 4.70 11.75
CA THR A 282 3.59 4.19 11.60
C THR A 282 2.59 5.23 12.10
N ASP A 283 2.10 6.09 11.22
CA ASP A 283 1.06 7.06 11.56
C ASP A 283 -0.33 6.42 11.54
N THR A 284 -1.33 7.21 11.96
CA THR A 284 -2.71 6.79 12.09
C THR A 284 -3.29 6.27 10.77
N HIS A 285 -2.93 6.86 9.62
CA HIS A 285 -3.42 6.44 8.31
C HIS A 285 -2.84 5.10 7.88
N TYR A 286 -1.55 4.87 8.15
CA TYR A 286 -0.93 3.57 7.90
C TYR A 286 -1.59 2.45 8.72
N LEU A 287 -1.84 2.71 10.01
CA LEU A 287 -2.50 1.75 10.89
C LEU A 287 -3.94 1.45 10.45
N ALA A 288 -4.68 2.48 10.03
CA ALA A 288 -6.03 2.32 9.48
C ALA A 288 -6.03 1.47 8.20
N GLN A 289 -5.11 1.74 7.27
CA GLN A 289 -4.94 0.92 6.06
C GLN A 289 -4.59 -0.53 6.37
N ASN A 290 -3.71 -0.75 7.35
CA ASN A 290 -3.37 -2.08 7.79
C ASN A 290 -4.58 -2.83 8.39
N ALA A 291 -5.38 -2.14 9.20
CA ALA A 291 -6.62 -2.71 9.76
C ALA A 291 -7.60 -3.11 8.64
N THR A 292 -7.78 -2.27 7.62
CA THR A 292 -8.60 -2.59 6.44
C THR A 292 -8.11 -3.82 5.70
N LEU A 293 -6.79 -4.00 5.54
CA LEU A 293 -6.24 -5.21 4.94
C LEU A 293 -6.51 -6.45 5.79
N VAL A 294 -6.33 -6.37 7.10
CA VAL A 294 -6.62 -7.48 8.03
C VAL A 294 -8.10 -7.88 7.94
N GLU A 295 -9.02 -6.90 7.90
CA GLU A 295 -10.45 -7.13 7.71
C GLU A 295 -10.75 -7.86 6.39
N LEU A 296 -10.26 -7.32 5.27
CA LEU A 296 -10.48 -7.92 3.94
C LEU A 296 -9.90 -9.33 3.81
N ILE A 297 -8.74 -9.59 4.42
CA ILE A 297 -8.16 -10.94 4.48
C ILE A 297 -9.07 -11.86 5.30
N GLY A 298 -9.58 -11.39 6.45
CA GLY A 298 -10.52 -12.14 7.27
C GLY A 298 -11.81 -12.49 6.53
N GLU A 299 -12.42 -11.52 5.84
CA GLU A 299 -13.61 -11.70 4.99
C GLU A 299 -13.35 -12.75 3.90
N ALA A 300 -12.22 -12.63 3.18
CA ALA A 300 -11.86 -13.56 2.11
C ALA A 300 -11.63 -14.99 2.59
N ARG A 301 -11.12 -15.15 3.81
CA ARG A 301 -10.94 -16.47 4.45
C ARG A 301 -12.28 -17.06 4.91
N ALA A 302 -13.16 -16.23 5.48
CA ALA A 302 -14.48 -16.66 5.91
C ALA A 302 -15.37 -17.12 4.74
N ALA A 303 -15.26 -16.48 3.57
CA ALA A 303 -16.00 -16.85 2.37
C ALA A 303 -15.57 -18.19 1.72
N ARG A 304 -14.47 -18.80 2.20
CA ARG A 304 -13.95 -20.09 1.72
C ARG A 304 -14.40 -21.29 2.57
N VAL A 305 -15.03 -21.05 3.72
CA VAL A 305 -15.57 -22.06 4.65
C VAL A 305 -17.03 -22.34 4.33
#